data_AF-A0A838MXM7-F1
#
_entry.id   AF-A0A838MXM7-F1
#
_cell.length_a   1.000
_cell.length_b   1.000
_cell.length_c   1.000
_cell.angle_alpha   90.00
_cell.angle_beta   90.00
_cell.angle_gamma   90.00
#
_symmetry.space_group_name_H-M   'P 1'
#
loop_
_entity.id
_entity.type
_entity.pdbx_description
1 polymer ?
#
loop_
_entity_poly.entity_id
_entity_poly.type
_entity_poly.pdbx_seq_one_letter_code
_entity_poly.pdbx_strand_id
1 'polypeptide(L)'
;MPIREELYSAERLEQSAAALAAEHRVLPGERRGKKLFPRLEENGRLLISAYRSLADAIREERAISPAAEWLVDNFHIVEEQLREIREDLPRKFYYELPKLAEGELAGYPRIYALALALIAHTDSRLETETLRRFVIAYQQVAPLTIGELWAVAIVLRVALVENLRRLAMRVIAARAARDEADALADRLLTQAARQQENVTALLDGRLGKREDIDRAFVVQLALRLRDQDPAVTPALDWLERQLRRRGQSSEQIIHLEHQRQAAAQVTVGNIITSMRLLSTLDWRDFFESISRVDTTLADDPAGVYRQMDFATRDRYRHVIERIAKRTDADEIEVAQAAVRLAATAQQFAPQDERRAHVGFYLIDDGLLQLETKFNYRPRLRERLTRAALRHPTLVYLGTFSLLTVFLTALLVLFAYRAGAGLGIMVVFALLSLIPASDLALAILNWDITHLFKPRPLPKLDAARGIPAEA
;
A
#
# COMPACT_ATOMS: atom_id res chain seq x y z
N MET A 1 11.39 10.15 17.20
CA MET A 1 10.14 9.96 17.96
C MET A 1 9.21 9.00 17.21
N PRO A 2 8.42 8.17 17.92
CA PRO A 2 7.33 7.40 17.30
C PRO A 2 6.27 8.35 16.73
N ILE A 3 5.48 7.86 15.78
CA ILE A 3 4.32 8.57 15.23
C ILE A 3 3.17 8.32 16.22
N ARG A 4 2.95 9.29 17.10
CA ARG A 4 1.93 9.24 18.15
C ARG A 4 1.57 10.65 18.58
N GLU A 5 0.29 10.93 18.66
CA GLU A 5 -0.29 12.20 19.10
C GLU A 5 -1.37 11.96 20.17
N GLU A 6 -2.17 12.99 20.46
CA GLU A 6 -3.33 12.87 21.34
C GLU A 6 -4.30 11.83 20.76
N LEU A 7 -4.77 10.91 21.63
CA LEU A 7 -5.70 9.86 21.25
C LEU A 7 -7.09 10.44 21.02
N TYR A 8 -7.68 10.14 19.87
CA TYR A 8 -9.01 10.64 19.50
C TYR A 8 -10.08 9.57 19.66
N SER A 9 -11.29 9.99 20.07
CA SER A 9 -12.51 9.18 19.96
C SER A 9 -12.90 9.02 18.49
N ALA A 10 -13.79 8.07 18.19
CA ALA A 10 -14.27 7.84 16.81
C ALA A 10 -14.83 9.13 16.17
N GLU A 11 -15.63 9.91 16.92
CA GLU A 11 -16.20 11.18 16.46
C GLU A 11 -15.13 12.24 16.18
N ARG A 12 -14.11 12.35 17.05
CA ARG A 12 -13.00 13.30 16.87
C ARG A 12 -12.08 12.87 15.72
N LEU A 13 -11.95 11.56 15.47
CA LEU A 13 -11.27 11.04 14.29
C LEU A 13 -11.99 11.43 13.00
N GLU A 14 -13.32 11.33 12.93
CA GLU A 14 -14.10 11.77 11.76
C GLU A 14 -13.95 13.27 11.50
N GLN A 15 -14.02 14.10 12.55
CA GLN A 15 -13.78 15.55 12.44
C GLN A 15 -12.36 15.86 11.96
N SER A 16 -11.35 15.15 12.50
CA SER A 16 -9.97 15.26 12.08
C SER A 16 -9.79 14.86 10.60
N ALA A 17 -10.47 13.80 10.15
CA ALA A 17 -10.44 13.37 8.75
C ALA A 17 -10.99 14.44 7.81
N ALA A 18 -12.10 15.07 8.19
CA ALA A 18 -12.72 16.15 7.42
C ALA A 18 -11.83 17.42 7.38
N ALA A 19 -11.22 17.78 8.51
CA ALA A 19 -10.26 18.88 8.58
C ALA A 19 -9.04 18.63 7.69
N LEU A 20 -8.45 17.43 7.79
CA LEU A 20 -7.31 17.01 6.98
C LEU A 20 -7.64 17.04 5.48
N ALA A 21 -8.84 16.60 5.11
CA ALA A 21 -9.30 16.65 3.73
C ALA A 21 -9.43 18.08 3.18
N ALA A 22 -9.81 19.05 4.02
CA ALA A 22 -9.88 20.45 3.64
C ALA A 22 -8.49 21.10 3.43
N GLU A 23 -7.49 20.64 4.19
CA GLU A 23 -6.10 21.11 4.08
C GLU A 23 -5.36 20.50 2.89
N HIS A 24 -5.69 19.25 2.54
CA HIS A 24 -5.00 18.51 1.48
C HIS A 24 -5.26 19.08 0.08
N ARG A 25 -4.30 19.83 -0.43
CA ARG A 25 -4.23 20.26 -1.84
C ARG A 25 -3.38 19.30 -2.65
N VAL A 26 -3.91 18.88 -3.80
CA VAL A 26 -3.27 17.89 -4.68
C VAL A 26 -2.75 18.56 -5.94
N LEU A 27 -1.54 18.19 -6.38
CA LEU A 27 -1.00 18.66 -7.65
C LEU A 27 -1.65 17.92 -8.83
N PRO A 28 -2.27 18.63 -9.79
CA PRO A 28 -2.79 17.99 -10.98
C PRO A 28 -1.63 17.53 -11.87
N GLY A 29 -1.57 16.22 -12.16
CA GLY A 29 -0.67 15.66 -13.18
C GLY A 29 0.78 15.38 -12.77
N GLU A 30 1.24 15.77 -11.57
CA GLU A 30 2.60 15.45 -11.13
C GLU A 30 2.75 13.98 -10.71
N ARG A 31 3.23 13.16 -11.65
CA ARG A 31 3.56 11.74 -11.42
C ARG A 31 4.88 11.53 -10.68
N ARG A 32 5.70 12.57 -10.46
CA ARG A 32 7.02 12.49 -9.83
C ARG A 32 7.03 13.17 -8.46
N GLY A 33 6.54 12.45 -7.45
CA GLY A 33 6.68 12.84 -6.05
C GLY A 33 8.02 12.39 -5.42
N LYS A 34 8.16 12.62 -4.11
CA LYS A 34 9.28 12.10 -3.31
C LYS A 34 9.33 10.57 -3.39
N LYS A 35 10.51 9.96 -3.23
CA LYS A 35 10.66 8.50 -3.30
C LYS A 35 10.37 7.87 -1.94
N LEU A 36 9.30 7.10 -1.84
CA LEU A 36 8.98 6.30 -0.63
C LEU A 36 9.84 5.02 -0.53
N PHE A 37 10.22 4.44 -1.68
CA PHE A 37 10.94 3.16 -1.75
C PHE A 37 12.30 3.13 -1.02
N PRO A 38 13.21 4.12 -1.17
CA PRO A 38 14.50 4.07 -0.47
C PRO A 38 14.32 4.05 1.05
N ARG A 39 13.37 4.83 1.56
CA ARG A 39 13.04 4.89 2.98
C ARG A 39 12.44 3.57 3.47
N LEU A 40 11.57 2.93 2.67
CA LEU A 40 11.03 1.62 3.01
C LEU A 40 12.10 0.53 3.06
N GLU A 41 13.03 0.51 2.10
CA GLU A 41 14.14 -0.44 2.11
C GLU A 41 15.06 -0.24 3.30
N GLU A 42 15.35 1.01 3.65
CA GLU A 42 16.09 1.37 4.86
C GLU A 42 15.35 0.92 6.13
N ASN A 43 14.04 1.18 6.22
CA ASN A 43 13.21 0.74 7.34
C ASN A 43 13.28 -0.78 7.53
N GLY A 44 13.16 -1.54 6.45
CA GLY A 44 13.28 -3.00 6.48
C GLY A 44 14.66 -3.47 6.95
N ARG A 45 15.74 -2.87 6.41
CA ARG A 45 17.12 -3.21 6.85
C ARG A 45 17.33 -2.91 8.34
N LEU A 46 16.87 -1.75 8.81
CA LEU A 46 17.00 -1.35 10.21
C LEU A 46 16.20 -2.27 11.13
N LEU A 47 14.98 -2.66 10.76
CA LEU A 47 14.18 -3.63 11.52
C LEU A 47 14.84 -5.01 11.60
N ILE A 48 15.39 -5.51 10.50
CA ILE A 48 16.11 -6.80 10.50
C ILE A 48 17.37 -6.72 11.38
N SER A 49 18.14 -5.63 11.29
CA SER A 49 19.30 -5.43 12.16
C SER A 49 18.90 -5.35 13.63
N ALA A 50 17.75 -4.71 13.90
CA ALA A 50 17.22 -4.56 15.24
C ALA A 50 16.81 -5.89 15.85
N TYR A 51 16.08 -6.69 15.09
CA TYR A 51 15.70 -8.05 15.47
C TYR A 51 16.93 -8.92 15.78
N ARG A 52 17.95 -8.93 14.92
CA ARG A 52 19.17 -9.73 15.14
C ARG A 52 19.86 -9.33 16.46
N SER A 53 20.04 -8.03 16.69
CA SER A 53 20.64 -7.53 17.92
C SER A 53 19.85 -7.90 19.19
N LEU A 54 18.51 -7.92 19.11
CA LEU A 54 17.65 -8.34 20.22
C LEU A 54 17.63 -9.86 20.41
N ALA A 55 17.65 -10.64 19.33
CA ALA A 55 17.72 -12.09 19.39
C ALA A 55 19.05 -12.58 19.98
N ASP A 56 20.17 -11.94 19.62
CA ASP A 56 21.47 -12.25 20.20
C ASP A 56 21.50 -11.95 21.71
N ALA A 57 20.81 -10.88 22.16
CA ALA A 57 20.63 -10.56 23.58
C ALA A 57 20.01 -11.69 24.38
N ILE A 58 18.92 -12.25 23.84
CA ILE A 58 18.12 -13.28 24.48
C ILE A 58 18.95 -14.56 24.59
N ARG A 59 19.74 -14.88 23.56
CA ARG A 59 20.66 -16.01 23.57
C ARG A 59 21.77 -15.87 24.60
N GLU A 60 22.21 -14.64 24.86
CA GLU A 60 23.21 -14.32 25.89
C GLU A 60 22.58 -14.14 27.28
N GLU A 61 21.31 -14.51 27.46
CA GLU A 61 20.54 -14.41 28.72
C GLU A 61 20.53 -12.99 29.33
N ARG A 62 20.65 -11.96 28.49
CA ARG A 62 20.61 -10.56 28.93
C ARG A 62 19.17 -10.10 29.12
N ALA A 63 18.95 -9.23 30.11
CA ALA A 63 17.64 -8.64 30.36
C ALA A 63 17.18 -7.78 29.16
N ILE A 64 15.99 -8.09 28.64
CA ILE A 64 15.34 -7.33 27.57
C ILE A 64 14.06 -6.67 28.08
N SER A 65 13.71 -5.52 27.51
CA SER A 65 12.44 -4.87 27.83
C SER A 65 11.26 -5.65 27.24
N PRO A 66 10.06 -5.59 27.84
CA PRO A 66 8.86 -6.26 27.29
C PRO A 66 8.53 -5.90 25.83
N ALA A 67 8.77 -4.65 25.42
CA ALA A 67 8.59 -4.21 24.04
C ALA A 67 9.57 -4.88 23.05
N ALA A 68 10.76 -5.26 23.53
CA ALA A 68 11.77 -5.96 22.74
C ALA A 68 11.41 -7.44 22.55
N GLU A 69 10.96 -8.07 23.63
CA GLU A 69 10.50 -9.46 23.64
C GLU A 69 9.36 -9.63 22.64
N TRP A 70 8.36 -8.78 22.74
CA TRP A 70 7.21 -8.83 21.86
C TRP A 70 7.57 -8.59 20.38
N LEU A 71 8.57 -7.72 20.10
CA LEU A 71 9.09 -7.52 18.73
C LEU A 71 9.78 -8.77 18.19
N VAL A 72 10.57 -9.47 19.02
CA VAL A 72 11.28 -10.70 18.62
C VAL A 72 10.27 -11.83 18.38
N ASP A 73 9.35 -12.06 19.30
CA ASP A 73 8.34 -13.13 19.22
C ASP A 73 7.45 -13.00 17.97
N ASN A 74 7.17 -11.76 17.57
CA ASN A 74 6.26 -11.44 16.46
C ASN A 74 6.97 -11.03 15.18
N PHE A 75 8.30 -11.19 15.07
CA PHE A 75 9.05 -10.65 13.94
C PHE A 75 8.64 -11.25 12.59
N HIS A 76 8.15 -12.49 12.57
CA HIS A 76 7.63 -13.14 11.36
C HIS A 76 6.50 -12.34 10.67
N ILE A 77 5.67 -11.63 11.43
CA ILE A 77 4.61 -10.77 10.87
C ILE A 77 5.22 -9.55 10.20
N VAL A 78 6.28 -8.99 10.78
CA VAL A 78 7.00 -7.86 10.19
C VAL A 78 7.64 -8.26 8.87
N GLU A 79 8.22 -9.45 8.79
CA GLU A 79 8.78 -9.99 7.54
C GLU A 79 7.70 -10.17 6.47
N GLU A 80 6.54 -10.69 6.86
CA GLU A 80 5.38 -10.80 5.97
C GLU A 80 4.94 -9.43 5.44
N GLN A 81 4.78 -8.42 6.30
CA GLN A 81 4.44 -7.07 5.87
C GLN A 81 5.47 -6.49 4.90
N LEU A 82 6.78 -6.69 5.17
CA LEU A 82 7.84 -6.19 4.28
C LEU A 82 7.80 -6.86 2.90
N ARG A 83 7.42 -8.14 2.82
CA ARG A 83 7.23 -8.86 1.56
C ARG A 83 6.01 -8.32 0.81
N GLU A 84 4.85 -8.30 1.47
CA GLU A 84 3.62 -7.80 0.87
C GLU A 84 3.77 -6.37 0.37
N ILE A 85 4.50 -5.52 1.10
CA ILE A 85 4.74 -4.14 0.65
C ILE A 85 5.48 -4.09 -0.69
N ARG A 86 6.45 -4.99 -0.90
CA ARG A 86 7.22 -5.04 -2.16
C ARG A 86 6.40 -5.56 -3.33
N GLU A 87 5.47 -6.47 -3.07
CA GLU A 87 4.60 -7.07 -4.08
C GLU A 87 3.48 -6.11 -4.49
N ASP A 88 2.82 -5.49 -3.51
CA ASP A 88 1.60 -4.70 -3.71
C ASP A 88 1.84 -3.20 -3.97
N LEU A 89 3.08 -2.71 -3.81
CA LEU A 89 3.46 -1.34 -4.16
C LEU A 89 4.38 -1.25 -5.40
N PRO A 90 3.94 -1.63 -6.62
CA PRO A 90 4.72 -1.36 -7.82
C PRO A 90 5.04 0.13 -7.98
N ARG A 91 6.24 0.46 -8.47
CA ARG A 91 6.65 1.86 -8.73
C ARG A 91 5.63 2.62 -9.57
N LYS A 92 5.07 1.96 -10.58
CA LYS A 92 4.07 2.55 -11.47
C LYS A 92 2.81 2.94 -10.70
N PHE A 93 2.28 2.05 -9.85
CA PHE A 93 1.11 2.33 -9.02
C PHE A 93 1.39 3.50 -8.07
N TYR A 94 2.55 3.52 -7.41
CA TYR A 94 2.96 4.64 -6.56
C TYR A 94 2.95 6.00 -7.29
N TYR A 95 3.46 6.05 -8.53
CA TYR A 95 3.49 7.28 -9.32
C TYR A 95 2.13 7.71 -9.90
N GLU A 96 1.14 6.81 -9.90
CA GLU A 96 -0.24 7.14 -10.27
C GLU A 96 -1.02 7.80 -9.11
N LEU A 97 -0.57 7.63 -7.87
CA LEU A 97 -1.24 8.21 -6.69
C LEU A 97 -1.06 9.73 -6.61
N PRO A 98 -2.13 10.52 -6.42
CA PRO A 98 -2.07 11.97 -6.32
C PRO A 98 -1.20 12.47 -5.16
N LYS A 99 -0.35 13.47 -5.43
CA LYS A 99 0.64 14.00 -4.47
C LYS A 99 0.16 15.29 -3.82
N LEU A 100 0.49 15.47 -2.55
CA LEU A 100 0.27 16.71 -1.82
C LEU A 100 1.17 17.83 -2.38
N ALA A 101 0.57 19.00 -2.58
CA ALA A 101 1.22 20.20 -3.09
C ALA A 101 2.00 20.96 -2.00
N GLU A 102 1.43 21.03 -0.80
CA GLU A 102 1.87 21.90 0.29
C GLU A 102 2.01 21.10 1.61
N GLY A 103 2.61 21.71 2.63
CA GLY A 103 2.78 21.12 3.97
C GLY A 103 4.04 20.25 4.14
N GLU A 104 4.22 19.68 5.33
CA GLU A 104 5.39 18.87 5.69
C GLU A 104 5.53 17.60 4.81
N LEU A 105 4.38 17.08 4.38
CA LEU A 105 4.27 15.90 3.53
C LEU A 105 4.17 16.25 2.03
N ALA A 106 4.49 17.49 1.63
CA ALA A 106 4.55 17.87 0.22
C ALA A 106 5.40 16.89 -0.59
N GLY A 107 4.85 16.45 -1.73
CA GLY A 107 5.43 15.46 -2.63
C GLY A 107 5.17 13.99 -2.25
N TYR A 108 4.52 13.69 -1.12
CA TYR A 108 4.02 12.36 -0.79
C TYR A 108 2.56 12.16 -1.23
N PRO A 109 2.09 10.91 -1.44
CA PRO A 109 0.68 10.64 -1.71
C PRO A 109 -0.21 11.18 -0.58
N ARG A 110 -1.33 11.82 -0.89
CA ARG A 110 -2.27 12.27 0.16
C ARG A 110 -2.80 11.12 1.02
N ILE A 111 -2.95 9.94 0.41
CA ILE A 111 -3.36 8.73 1.13
C ILE A 111 -2.33 8.31 2.21
N TYR A 112 -1.04 8.65 2.02
CA TYR A 112 0.00 8.41 3.02
C TYR A 112 -0.12 9.36 4.22
N ALA A 113 -0.45 10.63 3.97
CA ALA A 113 -0.75 11.56 5.06
C ALA A 113 -1.99 11.12 5.85
N LEU A 114 -3.05 10.66 5.16
CA LEU A 114 -4.24 10.10 5.78
C LEU A 114 -3.90 8.91 6.69
N ALA A 115 -3.09 7.96 6.22
CA ALA A 115 -2.66 6.81 7.01
C ALA A 115 -1.82 7.21 8.24
N LEU A 116 -0.91 8.17 8.09
CA LEU A 116 -0.09 8.69 9.20
C LEU A 116 -0.95 9.37 10.27
N ALA A 117 -1.91 10.20 9.87
CA ALA A 117 -2.82 10.87 10.79
C ALA A 117 -3.66 9.87 11.59
N LEU A 118 -4.21 8.85 10.92
CA LEU A 118 -4.95 7.79 11.60
C LEU A 118 -4.07 7.06 12.63
N ILE A 119 -2.86 6.64 12.23
CA ILE A 119 -1.93 5.93 13.11
C ILE A 119 -1.48 6.79 14.30
N ALA A 120 -1.27 8.09 14.08
CA ALA A 120 -0.86 9.02 15.13
C ALA A 120 -1.92 9.17 16.23
N HIS A 121 -3.20 9.29 15.83
CA HIS A 121 -4.32 9.52 16.76
C HIS A 121 -4.96 8.23 17.32
N THR A 122 -4.54 7.05 16.85
CA THR A 122 -4.98 5.75 17.40
C THR A 122 -3.88 4.98 18.13
N ASP A 123 -2.67 5.56 18.26
CA ASP A 123 -1.48 4.85 18.75
C ASP A 123 -1.27 3.51 18.01
N SER A 124 -1.41 3.57 16.68
CA SER A 124 -1.34 2.42 15.77
C SER A 124 -2.38 1.31 16.00
N ARG A 125 -3.42 1.52 16.82
CA ARG A 125 -4.51 0.56 17.00
C ARG A 125 -5.54 0.76 15.89
N LEU A 126 -5.55 -0.14 14.92
CA LEU A 126 -6.47 -0.11 13.80
C LEU A 126 -7.63 -1.07 14.06
N GLU A 127 -8.83 -0.61 13.75
CA GLU A 127 -10.06 -1.39 13.76
C GLU A 127 -10.81 -1.10 12.46
N THR A 128 -11.42 -2.13 11.86
CA THR A 128 -12.05 -2.03 10.53
C THR A 128 -13.10 -0.93 10.47
N GLU A 129 -13.94 -0.82 11.49
CA GLU A 129 -15.02 0.18 11.53
C GLU A 129 -14.48 1.60 11.67
N THR A 130 -13.48 1.79 12.54
CA THR A 130 -12.82 3.10 12.73
C THR A 130 -12.13 3.55 11.44
N LEU A 131 -11.42 2.64 10.76
CA LEU A 131 -10.80 2.92 9.47
C LEU A 131 -11.84 3.29 8.41
N ARG A 132 -12.95 2.52 8.33
CA ARG A 132 -14.05 2.78 7.40
C ARG A 132 -14.64 4.18 7.60
N ARG A 133 -15.02 4.51 8.83
CA ARG A 133 -15.59 5.83 9.18
C ARG A 133 -14.64 6.97 8.88
N PHE A 134 -13.36 6.82 9.22
CA PHE A 134 -12.33 7.82 8.96
C PHE A 134 -12.18 8.11 7.46
N VAL A 135 -12.11 7.07 6.63
CA VAL A 135 -12.00 7.24 5.16
C VAL A 135 -13.28 7.83 4.57
N ILE A 136 -14.46 7.43 5.05
CA ILE A 136 -15.75 8.00 4.62
C ILE A 136 -15.82 9.50 4.96
N ALA A 137 -15.48 9.89 6.19
CA ALA A 137 -15.48 11.27 6.63
C ALA A 137 -14.51 12.14 5.80
N TYR A 138 -13.32 11.61 5.50
CA TYR A 138 -12.38 12.28 4.59
C TYR A 138 -13.00 12.52 3.19
N GLN A 139 -13.64 11.48 2.62
CA GLN A 139 -14.23 11.52 1.28
C GLN A 139 -15.46 12.43 1.16
N GLN A 140 -16.09 12.83 2.26
CA GLN A 140 -17.19 13.81 2.25
C GLN A 140 -16.69 15.19 1.81
N VAL A 141 -15.44 15.52 2.15
CA VAL A 141 -14.80 16.80 1.79
C VAL A 141 -13.98 16.66 0.51
N ALA A 142 -13.13 15.64 0.42
CA ALA A 142 -12.24 15.44 -0.72
C ALA A 142 -12.35 13.99 -1.26
N PRO A 143 -13.07 13.75 -2.38
CA PRO A 143 -13.21 12.43 -2.97
C PRO A 143 -11.84 11.78 -3.27
N LEU A 144 -11.71 10.52 -2.86
CA LEU A 144 -10.55 9.69 -3.18
C LEU A 144 -10.81 8.94 -4.48
N THR A 145 -9.75 8.79 -5.28
CA THR A 145 -9.81 7.99 -6.51
C THR A 145 -9.84 6.49 -6.18
N ILE A 146 -10.32 5.67 -7.11
CA ILE A 146 -10.31 4.20 -7.04
C ILE A 146 -8.90 3.70 -6.70
N GLY A 147 -7.87 4.25 -7.35
CA GLY A 147 -6.47 3.90 -7.08
C GLY A 147 -6.03 4.24 -5.65
N GLU A 148 -6.51 5.34 -5.08
CA GLU A 148 -6.19 5.71 -3.69
C GLU A 148 -6.89 4.85 -2.67
N LEU A 149 -8.14 4.46 -2.92
CA LEU A 149 -8.87 3.54 -2.05
C LEU A 149 -8.18 2.17 -1.99
N TRP A 150 -7.72 1.64 -3.13
CA TRP A 150 -6.87 0.45 -3.17
C TRP A 150 -5.54 0.64 -2.46
N ALA A 151 -5.00 1.86 -2.46
CA ALA A 151 -3.75 2.16 -1.79
C ALA A 151 -3.86 2.19 -0.25
N VAL A 152 -5.08 2.24 0.33
CA VAL A 152 -5.27 2.30 1.80
C VAL A 152 -4.51 1.17 2.50
N ALA A 153 -4.67 -0.07 2.02
CA ALA A 153 -4.03 -1.26 2.59
C ALA A 153 -2.51 -1.13 2.67
N ILE A 154 -1.90 -0.97 1.50
CA ILE A 154 -0.46 -0.95 1.31
C ILE A 154 0.19 0.25 2.03
N VAL A 155 -0.49 1.39 2.07
CA VAL A 155 0.00 2.60 2.70
C VAL A 155 -0.07 2.52 4.22
N LEU A 156 -1.11 1.91 4.78
CA LEU A 156 -1.17 1.61 6.22
C LEU A 156 -0.04 0.66 6.62
N ARG A 157 0.23 -0.39 5.83
CA ARG A 157 1.36 -1.29 6.06
C ARG A 157 2.69 -0.54 6.10
N VAL A 158 2.94 0.33 5.13
CA VAL A 158 4.14 1.18 5.11
C VAL A 158 4.24 2.07 6.35
N ALA A 159 3.14 2.71 6.75
CA ALA A 159 3.13 3.60 7.91
C ALA A 159 3.34 2.86 9.24
N LEU A 160 2.78 1.66 9.40
CA LEU A 160 3.01 0.80 10.56
C LEU A 160 4.47 0.32 10.63
N VAL A 161 5.06 -0.10 9.49
CA VAL A 161 6.48 -0.49 9.42
C VAL A 161 7.41 0.67 9.79
N GLU A 162 7.11 1.88 9.29
CA GLU A 162 7.85 3.10 9.63
C GLU A 162 7.77 3.40 11.15
N ASN A 163 6.60 3.26 11.76
CA ASN A 163 6.43 3.49 13.20
C ASN A 163 7.13 2.40 14.04
N LEU A 164 7.02 1.14 13.62
CA LEU A 164 7.71 0.03 14.30
C LEU A 164 9.22 0.23 14.27
N ARG A 165 9.78 0.63 13.13
CA ARG A 165 11.21 0.93 13.00
C ARG A 165 11.64 2.05 13.95
N ARG A 166 10.82 3.10 14.10
CA ARG A 166 11.09 4.20 15.06
C ARG A 166 11.14 3.67 16.49
N LEU A 167 10.25 2.76 16.86
CA LEU A 167 10.22 2.16 18.20
C LEU A 167 11.37 1.18 18.41
N ALA A 168 11.64 0.28 17.46
CA ALA A 168 12.73 -0.67 17.52
C ALA A 168 14.09 0.01 17.72
N MET A 169 14.37 1.09 16.98
CA MET A 169 15.60 1.86 17.17
C MET A 169 15.69 2.53 18.53
N ARG A 170 14.56 2.97 19.12
CA ARG A 170 14.54 3.52 20.49
C ARG A 170 14.77 2.44 21.54
N VAL A 171 14.20 1.25 21.36
CA VAL A 171 14.41 0.10 22.24
C VAL A 171 15.89 -0.28 22.26
N ILE A 172 16.54 -0.31 21.09
CA ILE A 172 17.98 -0.60 20.97
C ILE A 172 18.83 0.49 21.60
N ALA A 173 18.55 1.77 21.33
CA ALA A 173 19.27 2.87 21.95
C ALA A 173 19.15 2.84 23.48
N ALA A 174 17.95 2.60 24.00
CA ALA A 174 17.70 2.47 25.44
C ALA A 174 18.43 1.28 26.05
N ARG A 175 18.54 0.15 25.32
CA ARG A 175 19.32 -1.00 25.78
C ARG A 175 20.83 -0.70 25.80
N ALA A 176 21.37 -0.14 24.73
CA ALA A 176 22.78 0.26 24.69
C ALA A 176 23.13 1.22 25.84
N ALA A 177 22.20 2.12 26.20
CA ALA A 177 22.33 3.00 27.35
C ALA A 177 22.35 2.24 28.70
N ARG A 178 21.56 1.15 28.86
CA ARG A 178 21.61 0.29 30.06
C ARG A 178 22.91 -0.50 30.13
N ASP A 179 23.34 -1.08 29.01
CA ASP A 179 24.61 -1.82 28.93
C ASP A 179 25.81 -0.90 29.25
N GLU A 180 25.78 0.35 28.80
CA GLU A 180 26.81 1.35 29.16
C GLU A 180 26.78 1.68 30.66
N ALA A 181 25.59 1.77 31.26
CA ALA A 181 25.42 2.02 32.69
C ALA A 181 25.92 0.85 33.55
N ASP A 182 25.64 -0.40 33.14
CA ASP A 182 26.11 -1.60 33.82
C ASP A 182 27.64 -1.67 33.79
N ALA A 183 28.26 -1.46 32.62
CA ALA A 183 29.71 -1.44 32.49
C ALA A 183 30.37 -0.31 33.30
N LEU A 184 29.69 0.82 33.49
CA LEU A 184 30.16 1.88 34.37
C LEU A 184 30.01 1.49 35.85
N ALA A 185 28.87 0.94 36.25
CA ALA A 185 28.62 0.48 37.60
C ALA A 185 29.66 -0.56 38.02
N ASP A 186 29.98 -1.54 37.17
CA ASP A 186 30.99 -2.57 37.43
C ASP A 186 32.37 -1.96 37.71
N ARG A 187 32.76 -0.93 36.93
CA ARG A 187 34.02 -0.22 37.13
C ARG A 187 34.03 0.56 38.45
N LEU A 188 32.93 1.23 38.78
CA LEU A 188 32.81 2.01 40.02
C LEU A 188 32.84 1.08 41.24
N LEU A 189 32.11 -0.03 41.21
CA LEU A 189 32.11 -1.04 42.27
C LEU A 189 33.49 -1.68 42.44
N THR A 190 34.18 -1.99 41.33
CA THR A 190 35.55 -2.53 41.37
C THR A 190 36.55 -1.53 41.97
N GLN A 191 36.43 -0.23 41.66
CA GLN A 191 37.29 0.81 42.23
C GLN A 191 36.98 1.09 43.70
N ALA A 192 35.69 1.11 44.07
CA ALA A 192 35.24 1.27 45.44
C ALA A 192 35.73 0.12 46.33
N ALA A 193 35.65 -1.13 45.85
CA ALA A 193 36.20 -2.31 46.53
C ALA A 193 37.73 -2.25 46.74
N ARG A 194 38.45 -1.45 45.92
CA ARG A 194 39.90 -1.22 46.05
C ARG A 194 40.24 0.01 46.91
N GLN A 195 39.26 0.63 47.58
CA GLN A 195 39.40 1.83 48.43
C GLN A 195 40.07 3.03 47.74
N GLN A 196 39.84 3.19 46.43
CA GLN A 196 40.46 4.27 45.66
C GLN A 196 39.58 5.52 45.70
N GLU A 197 40.07 6.64 46.27
CA GLU A 197 39.30 7.87 46.56
C GLU A 197 38.71 8.62 45.34
N ASN A 198 38.95 8.16 44.11
CA ASN A 198 38.64 8.89 42.87
C ASN A 198 37.35 8.43 42.14
N VAL A 199 36.37 7.86 42.84
CA VAL A 199 35.12 7.35 42.26
C VAL A 199 34.32 8.47 41.55
N THR A 200 34.34 9.69 42.09
CA THR A 200 33.65 10.86 41.51
C THR A 200 34.37 11.45 40.30
N ALA A 201 35.70 11.37 40.22
CA ALA A 201 36.48 11.85 39.08
C ALA A 201 36.18 11.04 37.80
N LEU A 202 35.88 9.74 37.95
CA LEU A 202 35.51 8.86 36.84
C LEU A 202 34.12 9.20 36.28
N LEU A 203 33.19 9.63 37.14
CA LEU A 203 31.88 10.15 36.74
C LEU A 203 32.01 11.51 36.05
N ASP A 204 32.78 12.42 36.62
CA ASP A 204 32.95 13.78 36.09
C ASP A 204 33.62 13.77 34.70
N GLY A 205 34.62 12.91 34.50
CA GLY A 205 35.29 12.75 33.21
C GLY A 205 34.41 12.17 32.10
N ARG A 206 33.41 11.36 32.44
CA ARG A 206 32.58 10.61 31.47
C ARG A 206 31.21 11.24 31.24
N LEU A 207 30.60 11.78 32.29
CA LEU A 207 29.24 12.34 32.28
C LEU A 207 29.23 13.87 32.40
N GLY A 208 30.28 14.49 32.95
CA GLY A 208 30.35 15.94 33.13
C GLY A 208 30.35 16.75 31.82
N LYS A 209 30.63 16.11 30.67
CA LYS A 209 30.59 16.73 29.34
C LYS A 209 29.36 16.36 28.49
N ARG A 210 28.50 15.46 28.95
CA ARG A 210 27.30 15.06 28.17
C ARG A 210 26.16 16.05 28.45
N GLU A 211 25.75 16.79 27.42
CA GLU A 211 24.57 17.67 27.49
C GLU A 211 23.29 16.86 27.76
N ASP A 212 23.10 15.74 27.06
CA ASP A 212 21.97 14.82 27.27
C ASP A 212 22.43 13.42 27.68
N ILE A 213 22.01 12.99 28.86
CA ILE A 213 22.20 11.61 29.34
C ILE A 213 20.87 10.87 29.14
N ASP A 214 20.91 9.68 28.54
CA ASP A 214 19.70 8.88 28.35
C ASP A 214 19.08 8.51 29.70
N ARG A 215 17.76 8.62 29.82
CA ARG A 215 17.03 8.29 31.05
C ARG A 215 17.24 6.82 31.45
N ALA A 216 17.32 5.91 30.47
CA ALA A 216 17.57 4.50 30.72
C ALA A 216 18.95 4.28 31.36
N PHE A 217 19.96 5.05 30.96
CA PHE A 217 21.30 5.00 31.57
C PHE A 217 21.25 5.45 33.04
N VAL A 218 20.60 6.59 33.32
CA VAL A 218 20.50 7.13 34.69
C VAL A 218 19.77 6.17 35.62
N VAL A 219 18.62 5.63 35.18
CA VAL A 219 17.83 4.69 35.98
C VAL A 219 18.61 3.41 36.26
N GLN A 220 19.27 2.85 35.24
CA GLN A 220 20.05 1.62 35.41
C GLN A 220 21.24 1.83 36.36
N LEU A 221 21.97 2.94 36.19
CA LEU A 221 23.11 3.26 37.06
C LEU A 221 22.66 3.49 38.51
N ALA A 222 21.55 4.21 38.72
CA ALA A 222 20.99 4.42 40.05
C ALA A 222 20.55 3.09 40.69
N LEU A 223 19.88 2.21 39.93
CA LEU A 223 19.44 0.91 40.41
C LEU A 223 20.61 -0.01 40.77
N ARG A 224 21.67 -0.04 39.95
CA ARG A 224 22.86 -0.88 40.19
C ARG A 224 23.67 -0.44 41.40
N LEU A 225 23.73 0.87 41.67
CA LEU A 225 24.47 1.44 42.79
C LEU A 225 23.65 1.48 44.08
N ARG A 226 22.32 1.37 43.99
CA ARG A 226 21.41 1.29 45.14
C ARG A 226 21.68 0.01 45.95
N ASP A 227 21.69 0.15 47.26
CA ASP A 227 21.93 -0.93 48.24
C ASP A 227 23.31 -1.61 48.14
N GLN A 228 24.30 -0.95 47.53
CA GLN A 228 25.70 -1.38 47.46
C GLN A 228 26.55 -0.79 48.61
N ASP A 229 27.83 -1.19 48.67
CA ASP A 229 28.81 -0.78 49.70
C ASP A 229 28.82 0.75 49.94
N PRO A 230 28.94 1.23 51.20
CA PRO A 230 29.05 2.65 51.52
C PRO A 230 30.08 3.44 50.68
N ALA A 231 31.11 2.78 50.17
CA ALA A 231 32.13 3.38 49.31
C ALA A 231 31.60 3.93 47.96
N VAL A 232 30.43 3.48 47.47
CA VAL A 232 29.78 4.03 46.25
C VAL A 232 28.74 5.13 46.53
N THR A 233 28.43 5.43 47.79
CA THR A 233 27.51 6.53 48.17
C THR A 233 27.88 7.89 47.55
N PRO A 234 29.16 8.29 47.47
CA PRO A 234 29.54 9.57 46.83
C PRO A 234 29.19 9.64 45.33
N ALA A 235 29.13 8.49 44.65
CA ALA A 235 28.72 8.39 43.25
C ALA A 235 27.21 8.61 43.08
N LEU A 236 26.40 8.05 43.99
CA LEU A 236 24.96 8.29 44.04
C LEU A 236 24.65 9.76 44.36
N ASP A 237 25.34 10.35 45.35
CA ASP A 237 25.17 11.77 45.71
C ASP A 237 25.58 12.71 44.57
N TRP A 238 26.60 12.35 43.80
CA TRP A 238 26.96 13.09 42.58
C TRP A 238 25.84 13.02 41.54
N LEU A 239 25.29 11.83 41.29
CA LEU A 239 24.20 11.63 40.34
C LEU A 239 22.96 12.43 40.76
N GLU A 240 22.55 12.36 42.03
CA GLU A 240 21.44 13.16 42.56
C GLU A 240 21.67 14.67 42.40
N ARG A 241 22.88 15.17 42.68
CA ARG A 241 23.20 16.59 42.48
C ARG A 241 23.07 17.01 41.01
N GLN A 242 23.50 16.16 40.08
CA GLN A 242 23.34 16.45 38.64
C GLN A 242 21.88 16.45 38.21
N LEU A 243 21.06 15.53 38.73
CA LEU A 243 19.62 15.51 38.47
C LEU A 243 18.92 16.75 39.04
N ARG A 244 19.26 17.16 40.26
CA ARG A 244 18.73 18.38 40.89
C ARG A 244 19.12 19.65 40.13
N ARG A 245 20.34 19.73 39.59
CA ARG A 245 20.75 20.84 38.71
C ARG A 245 19.86 20.96 37.46
N ARG A 246 19.30 19.84 36.99
CA ARG A 246 18.36 19.79 35.87
C ARG A 246 16.88 19.87 36.30
N GLY A 247 16.61 20.11 37.59
CA GLY A 247 15.26 20.20 38.14
C GLY A 247 14.49 18.87 38.19
N GLN A 248 15.19 17.73 38.16
CA GLN A 248 14.57 16.40 38.16
C GLN A 248 14.94 15.62 39.42
N SER A 249 14.03 14.77 39.92
CA SER A 249 14.33 13.80 40.98
C SER A 249 14.61 12.40 40.40
N SER A 250 15.34 11.57 41.16
CA SER A 250 15.60 10.17 40.80
C SER A 250 14.29 9.37 40.65
N GLU A 251 13.36 9.54 41.58
CA GLU A 251 12.03 8.92 41.54
C GLU A 251 11.21 9.34 40.32
N GLN A 252 11.21 10.63 39.96
CA GLN A 252 10.54 11.12 38.76
C GLN A 252 11.11 10.47 37.49
N ILE A 253 12.45 10.35 37.38
CA ILE A 253 13.09 9.76 36.21
C ILE A 253 12.78 8.26 36.11
N ILE A 254 12.78 7.53 37.24
CA ILE A 254 12.39 6.12 37.30
C ILE A 254 10.94 5.95 36.83
N HIS A 255 10.00 6.74 37.36
CA HIS A 255 8.60 6.70 36.94
C HIS A 255 8.44 7.02 35.45
N LEU A 256 9.11 8.05 34.94
CA LEU A 256 9.06 8.41 33.52
C LEU A 256 9.64 7.32 32.61
N GLU A 257 10.71 6.64 33.04
CA GLU A 257 11.29 5.54 32.27
C GLU A 257 10.38 4.31 32.23
N HIS A 258 9.77 3.93 33.37
CA HIS A 258 8.79 2.85 33.40
C HIS A 258 7.55 3.17 32.57
N GLN A 259 7.00 4.38 32.67
CA GLN A 259 5.89 4.82 31.82
C GLN A 259 6.26 4.77 30.33
N ARG A 260 7.49 5.16 29.97
CA ARG A 260 7.98 5.08 28.60
C ARG A 260 8.07 3.64 28.10
N GLN A 261 8.58 2.71 28.91
CA GLN A 261 8.65 1.29 28.57
C GLN A 261 7.26 0.67 28.40
N ALA A 262 6.35 0.93 29.35
CA ALA A 262 4.96 0.45 29.29
C ALA A 262 4.25 1.00 28.05
N ALA A 263 4.39 2.30 27.76
CA ALA A 263 3.83 2.91 26.56
C ALA A 263 4.41 2.29 25.27
N ALA A 264 5.73 2.07 25.22
CA ALA A 264 6.36 1.43 24.07
C ALA A 264 5.86 -0.01 23.87
N GLN A 265 5.69 -0.78 24.95
CA GLN A 265 5.14 -2.13 24.89
C GLN A 265 3.71 -2.13 24.33
N VAL A 266 2.85 -1.21 24.78
CA VAL A 266 1.48 -1.08 24.27
C VAL A 266 1.46 -0.67 22.80
N THR A 267 2.24 0.33 22.40
CA THR A 267 2.28 0.76 21.00
C THR A 267 2.81 -0.33 20.07
N VAL A 268 3.89 -1.02 20.48
CA VAL A 268 4.39 -2.18 19.74
C VAL A 268 3.27 -3.22 19.65
N GLY A 269 2.63 -3.55 20.77
CA GLY A 269 1.38 -4.32 20.92
C GLY A 269 0.30 -4.04 19.87
N ASN A 270 -0.04 -2.76 19.73
CA ASN A 270 -1.03 -2.27 18.78
C ASN A 270 -0.56 -2.43 17.33
N ILE A 271 0.72 -2.19 17.05
CA ILE A 271 1.26 -2.28 15.69
C ILE A 271 1.13 -3.70 15.13
N ILE A 272 1.59 -4.76 15.84
CA ILE A 272 1.45 -6.12 15.26
C ILE A 272 0.00 -6.56 15.22
N THR A 273 -0.82 -6.21 16.22
CA THR A 273 -2.26 -6.50 16.15
C THR A 273 -2.89 -5.89 14.89
N SER A 274 -2.53 -4.64 14.58
CA SER A 274 -2.96 -3.96 13.36
C SER A 274 -2.36 -4.58 12.10
N MET A 275 -1.09 -4.99 12.11
CA MET A 275 -0.50 -5.70 10.96
C MET A 275 -1.23 -7.02 10.68
N ARG A 276 -1.56 -7.80 11.72
CA ARG A 276 -2.38 -9.02 11.60
C ARG A 276 -3.75 -8.69 11.02
N LEU A 277 -4.42 -7.65 11.51
CA LEU A 277 -5.71 -7.19 10.97
C LEU A 277 -5.61 -6.89 9.46
N LEU A 278 -4.58 -6.16 9.03
CA LEU A 278 -4.40 -5.81 7.61
C LEU A 278 -4.14 -7.03 6.72
N SER A 279 -3.63 -8.13 7.27
CA SER A 279 -3.43 -9.39 6.54
C SER A 279 -4.67 -10.30 6.53
N THR A 280 -5.59 -10.15 7.48
CA THR A 280 -6.83 -10.96 7.54
C THR A 280 -8.07 -10.28 6.95
N LEU A 281 -8.02 -8.95 6.73
CA LEU A 281 -9.13 -8.19 6.16
C LEU A 281 -9.39 -8.59 4.69
N ASP A 282 -10.66 -8.83 4.31
CA ASP A 282 -11.02 -8.88 2.88
C ASP A 282 -11.06 -7.45 2.31
N TRP A 283 -9.98 -7.08 1.65
CA TRP A 283 -9.81 -5.78 1.02
C TRP A 283 -10.82 -5.49 -0.09
N ARG A 284 -11.43 -6.53 -0.68
CA ARG A 284 -12.46 -6.38 -1.72
C ARG A 284 -13.75 -5.82 -1.11
N ASP A 285 -14.23 -6.46 -0.05
CA ASP A 285 -15.42 -6.02 0.69
C ASP A 285 -15.19 -4.65 1.34
N PHE A 286 -13.99 -4.45 1.92
CA PHE A 286 -13.63 -3.17 2.51
C PHE A 286 -13.65 -2.05 1.47
N PHE A 287 -13.06 -2.25 0.29
CA PHE A 287 -13.05 -1.27 -0.80
C PHE A 287 -14.49 -0.91 -1.23
N GLU A 288 -15.36 -1.90 -1.43
CA GLU A 288 -16.74 -1.66 -1.86
C GLU A 288 -17.55 -0.90 -0.79
N SER A 289 -17.27 -1.13 0.49
CA SER A 289 -17.92 -0.42 1.60
C SER A 289 -17.60 1.08 1.69
N ILE A 290 -16.50 1.54 1.07
CA ILE A 290 -16.04 2.94 1.10
C ILE A 290 -16.03 3.61 -0.29
N SER A 291 -16.29 2.87 -1.35
CA SER A 291 -16.20 3.38 -2.72
C SER A 291 -17.45 4.16 -3.11
N ARG A 292 -17.28 5.48 -3.27
CA ARG A 292 -18.34 6.37 -3.78
C ARG A 292 -18.75 6.04 -5.22
N VAL A 293 -17.81 5.52 -6.02
CA VAL A 293 -18.08 5.04 -7.38
C VAL A 293 -18.99 3.80 -7.33
N ASP A 294 -18.73 2.88 -6.41
CA ASP A 294 -19.56 1.68 -6.23
C ASP A 294 -20.97 2.06 -5.79
N THR A 295 -21.09 2.97 -4.81
CA THR A 295 -22.40 3.52 -4.38
C THR A 295 -23.14 4.19 -5.54
N THR A 296 -22.44 4.91 -6.42
CA THR A 296 -23.06 5.55 -7.59
C THR A 296 -23.53 4.51 -8.61
N LEU A 297 -22.71 3.51 -8.92
CA LEU A 297 -23.09 2.44 -9.86
C LEU A 297 -24.19 1.54 -9.29
N ALA A 298 -24.33 1.48 -7.96
CA ALA A 298 -25.41 0.79 -7.28
C ALA A 298 -26.79 1.45 -7.48
N ASP A 299 -26.85 2.66 -8.05
CA ASP A 299 -28.08 3.32 -8.53
C ASP A 299 -28.44 2.90 -9.97
N ASP A 300 -27.88 1.77 -10.43
CA ASP A 300 -28.21 1.11 -11.70
C ASP A 300 -29.73 0.91 -11.86
N PRO A 301 -30.36 1.46 -12.91
CA PRO A 301 -31.81 1.35 -13.10
C PRO A 301 -32.33 -0.07 -13.31
N ALA A 302 -31.47 -0.95 -13.82
CA ALA A 302 -31.78 -2.38 -13.97
C ALA A 302 -31.63 -3.17 -12.64
N GLY A 303 -31.01 -2.58 -11.60
CA GLY A 303 -30.78 -3.23 -10.31
C GLY A 303 -29.83 -4.43 -10.34
N VAL A 304 -29.14 -4.67 -11.47
CA VAL A 304 -28.28 -5.85 -11.68
C VAL A 304 -26.89 -5.62 -11.09
N TYR A 305 -26.38 -4.38 -11.11
CA TYR A 305 -25.02 -4.09 -10.67
C TYR A 305 -24.68 -4.63 -9.27
N ARG A 306 -25.59 -4.50 -8.28
CA ARG A 306 -25.37 -4.99 -6.90
C ARG A 306 -25.30 -6.51 -6.80
N GLN A 307 -25.88 -7.21 -7.77
CA GLN A 307 -25.91 -8.67 -7.84
C GLN A 307 -24.71 -9.22 -8.61
N MET A 308 -23.83 -8.38 -9.15
CA MET A 308 -22.68 -8.82 -9.93
C MET A 308 -21.52 -9.25 -9.04
N ASP A 309 -20.73 -10.21 -9.54
CA ASP A 309 -19.50 -10.63 -8.87
C ASP A 309 -18.48 -9.48 -8.81
N PHE A 310 -17.56 -9.58 -7.85
CA PHE A 310 -16.54 -8.56 -7.63
C PHE A 310 -15.71 -8.28 -8.90
N ALA A 311 -15.36 -9.31 -9.66
CA ALA A 311 -14.54 -9.18 -10.86
C ALA A 311 -15.24 -8.40 -11.97
N THR A 312 -16.56 -8.56 -12.13
CA THR A 312 -17.36 -7.79 -13.09
C THR A 312 -17.47 -6.33 -12.67
N ARG A 313 -17.76 -6.08 -11.38
CA ARG A 313 -17.83 -4.72 -10.85
C ARG A 313 -16.48 -4.01 -10.93
N ASP A 314 -15.38 -4.72 -10.69
CA ASP A 314 -14.02 -4.19 -10.81
C ASP A 314 -13.65 -3.83 -12.26
N ARG A 315 -14.06 -4.65 -13.23
CA ARG A 315 -13.91 -4.31 -14.65
C ARG A 315 -14.63 -3.01 -15.01
N TYR A 316 -15.80 -2.73 -14.41
CA TYR A 316 -16.54 -1.49 -14.65
C TYR A 316 -15.79 -0.30 -14.07
N ARG A 317 -15.27 -0.44 -12.85
CA ARG A 317 -14.43 0.56 -12.17
C ARG A 317 -13.16 0.88 -12.97
N HIS A 318 -12.50 -0.12 -13.56
CA HIS A 318 -11.35 0.11 -14.44
C HIS A 318 -11.67 0.90 -15.71
N VAL A 319 -12.88 0.79 -16.25
CA VAL A 319 -13.30 1.63 -17.40
C VAL A 319 -13.46 3.08 -16.97
N ILE A 320 -14.09 3.31 -15.83
CA ILE A 320 -14.29 4.64 -15.25
C ILE A 320 -12.93 5.30 -14.99
N GLU A 321 -12.04 4.60 -14.29
CA GLU A 321 -10.68 5.02 -14.01
C GLU A 321 -9.91 5.35 -15.30
N ARG A 322 -10.05 4.51 -16.35
CA ARG A 322 -9.39 4.74 -17.65
C ARG A 322 -9.87 6.01 -18.33
N ILE A 323 -11.17 6.30 -18.30
CA ILE A 323 -11.75 7.51 -18.89
C ILE A 323 -11.30 8.73 -18.08
N ALA A 324 -11.49 8.71 -16.76
CA ALA A 324 -11.09 9.78 -15.85
C ALA A 324 -9.60 10.11 -15.99
N LYS A 325 -8.70 9.11 -16.00
CA LYS A 325 -7.24 9.35 -16.14
C LYS A 325 -6.79 10.05 -17.42
N ARG A 326 -7.62 10.10 -18.48
CA ARG A 326 -7.30 10.76 -19.76
C ARG A 326 -8.19 11.95 -20.07
N THR A 327 -9.05 12.30 -19.14
CA THR A 327 -9.95 13.45 -19.22
C THR A 327 -9.72 14.28 -17.97
N ASP A 328 -10.19 15.53 -17.92
CA ASP A 328 -10.13 16.33 -16.70
C ASP A 328 -11.36 16.08 -15.80
N ALA A 329 -12.04 14.94 -15.99
CA ALA A 329 -13.27 14.59 -15.29
C ALA A 329 -13.00 13.65 -14.10
N ASP A 330 -13.79 13.81 -13.06
CA ASP A 330 -13.70 12.95 -11.87
C ASP A 330 -14.30 11.56 -12.13
N GLU A 331 -13.77 10.54 -11.47
CA GLU A 331 -14.27 9.16 -11.59
C GLU A 331 -15.75 9.05 -11.19
N ILE A 332 -16.18 9.82 -10.20
CA ILE A 332 -17.58 9.88 -9.76
C ILE A 332 -18.46 10.50 -10.87
N GLU A 333 -17.99 11.54 -11.56
CA GLU A 333 -18.74 12.17 -12.64
C GLU A 333 -18.94 11.22 -13.83
N VAL A 334 -17.92 10.43 -14.17
CA VAL A 334 -17.99 9.40 -15.20
C VAL A 334 -18.97 8.30 -14.81
N ALA A 335 -18.94 7.85 -13.54
CA ALA A 335 -19.89 6.87 -13.01
C ALA A 335 -21.34 7.39 -13.10
N GLN A 336 -21.60 8.61 -12.63
CA GLN A 336 -22.92 9.24 -12.72
C GLN A 336 -23.38 9.42 -14.17
N ALA A 337 -22.47 9.71 -15.10
CA ALA A 337 -22.82 9.81 -16.51
C ALA A 337 -23.26 8.47 -17.10
N ALA A 338 -22.62 7.36 -16.71
CA ALA A 338 -23.07 6.02 -17.12
C ALA A 338 -24.46 5.69 -16.57
N VAL A 339 -24.71 5.97 -15.29
CA VAL A 339 -26.04 5.78 -14.65
C VAL A 339 -27.11 6.63 -15.33
N ARG A 340 -26.83 7.92 -15.61
CA ARG A 340 -27.79 8.79 -16.31
C ARG A 340 -28.13 8.31 -17.71
N LEU A 341 -27.16 7.79 -18.46
CA LEU A 341 -27.41 7.22 -19.79
C LEU A 341 -28.32 5.98 -19.69
N ALA A 342 -28.06 5.10 -18.73
CA ALA A 342 -28.90 3.94 -18.45
C ALA A 342 -30.32 4.33 -18.04
N ALA A 343 -30.47 5.32 -17.15
CA ALA A 343 -31.77 5.81 -16.70
C ALA A 343 -32.56 6.44 -17.86
N THR A 344 -31.88 7.20 -18.72
CA THR A 344 -32.47 7.79 -19.93
C THR A 344 -32.98 6.68 -20.86
N ALA A 345 -32.19 5.64 -21.10
CA ALA A 345 -32.61 4.54 -21.97
C ALA A 345 -33.79 3.75 -21.39
N GLN A 346 -33.87 3.54 -20.08
CA GLN A 346 -35.02 2.92 -19.43
C GLN A 346 -36.31 3.70 -19.68
N GLN A 347 -36.24 5.04 -19.68
CA GLN A 347 -37.40 5.90 -19.92
C GLN A 347 -37.85 5.89 -21.39
N PHE A 348 -36.91 5.97 -22.34
CA PHE A 348 -37.24 6.10 -23.77
C PHE A 348 -37.42 4.76 -24.50
N ALA A 349 -36.84 3.67 -23.99
CA ALA A 349 -36.90 2.35 -24.59
C ALA A 349 -36.98 1.25 -23.51
N PRO A 350 -38.08 1.18 -22.74
CA PRO A 350 -38.23 0.25 -21.62
C PRO A 350 -38.20 -1.24 -22.04
N GLN A 351 -38.39 -1.53 -23.32
CA GLN A 351 -38.33 -2.89 -23.86
C GLN A 351 -36.89 -3.42 -24.02
N ASP A 352 -35.87 -2.54 -24.02
CA ASP A 352 -34.47 -2.94 -24.13
C ASP A 352 -33.78 -2.86 -22.76
N GLU A 353 -34.02 -3.89 -21.94
CA GLU A 353 -33.46 -4.01 -20.58
C GLU A 353 -31.92 -3.91 -20.57
N ARG A 354 -31.25 -4.29 -21.66
CA ARG A 354 -29.79 -4.20 -21.76
C ARG A 354 -29.31 -2.75 -21.70
N ARG A 355 -30.03 -1.83 -22.33
CA ARG A 355 -29.71 -0.40 -22.30
C ARG A 355 -30.11 0.26 -20.99
N ALA A 356 -31.01 -0.34 -20.22
CA ALA A 356 -31.34 0.14 -18.88
C ALA A 356 -30.25 -0.18 -17.83
N HIS A 357 -29.23 -0.97 -18.20
CA HIS A 357 -28.13 -1.36 -17.32
C HIS A 357 -26.85 -0.55 -17.55
N VAL A 358 -26.17 -0.15 -16.47
CA VAL A 358 -24.89 0.61 -16.53
C VAL A 358 -23.78 -0.10 -17.31
N GLY A 359 -23.73 -1.43 -17.28
CA GLY A 359 -22.73 -2.23 -17.97
C GLY A 359 -22.71 -2.02 -19.48
N PHE A 360 -23.86 -1.73 -20.09
CA PHE A 360 -23.95 -1.42 -21.52
C PHE A 360 -23.12 -0.19 -21.91
N TYR A 361 -23.07 0.82 -21.04
CA TYR A 361 -22.33 2.06 -21.25
C TYR A 361 -20.86 2.00 -20.78
N LEU A 362 -20.47 0.95 -20.07
CA LEU A 362 -19.10 0.79 -19.56
C LEU A 362 -18.30 -0.24 -20.35
N ILE A 363 -18.90 -1.36 -20.73
CA ILE A 363 -18.15 -2.46 -21.37
C ILE A 363 -18.66 -2.85 -22.76
N ASP A 364 -19.79 -2.31 -23.19
CA ASP A 364 -20.47 -2.69 -24.44
C ASP A 364 -20.64 -1.50 -25.41
N ASP A 365 -21.54 -1.62 -26.38
CA ASP A 365 -21.76 -0.64 -27.46
C ASP A 365 -22.08 0.79 -26.98
N GLY A 366 -22.67 0.94 -25.79
CA GLY A 366 -22.93 2.24 -25.17
C GLY A 366 -21.67 3.00 -24.75
N LEU A 367 -20.51 2.33 -24.68
CA LEU A 367 -19.24 2.94 -24.26
C LEU A 367 -18.82 4.13 -25.15
N LEU A 368 -19.10 4.08 -26.45
CA LEU A 368 -18.77 5.19 -27.36
C LEU A 368 -19.54 6.46 -27.02
N GLN A 369 -20.79 6.34 -26.54
CA GLN A 369 -21.60 7.48 -26.13
C GLN A 369 -21.02 8.14 -24.87
N LEU A 370 -20.61 7.31 -23.91
CA LEU A 370 -19.96 7.77 -22.69
C LEU A 370 -18.61 8.44 -22.99
N GLU A 371 -17.77 7.83 -23.84
CA GLU A 371 -16.48 8.40 -24.24
C GLU A 371 -16.62 9.72 -24.99
N THR A 372 -17.62 9.83 -25.86
CA THR A 372 -17.90 11.08 -26.60
C THR A 372 -18.28 12.21 -25.64
N LYS A 373 -19.08 11.92 -24.61
CA LYS A 373 -19.49 12.91 -23.60
C LYS A 373 -18.30 13.54 -22.87
N PHE A 374 -17.24 12.78 -22.63
CA PHE A 374 -16.03 13.29 -21.97
C PHE A 374 -14.89 13.65 -22.93
N ASN A 375 -15.16 13.73 -24.25
CA ASN A 375 -14.14 13.98 -25.28
C ASN A 375 -12.94 13.03 -25.20
N TYR A 376 -13.17 11.78 -24.77
CA TYR A 376 -12.11 10.80 -24.56
C TYR A 376 -11.46 10.44 -25.90
N ARG A 377 -10.12 10.51 -25.94
CA ARG A 377 -9.34 10.15 -27.13
C ARG A 377 -8.71 8.76 -26.96
N PRO A 378 -9.24 7.71 -27.62
CA PRO A 378 -8.67 6.37 -27.53
C PRO A 378 -7.30 6.31 -28.19
N ARG A 379 -6.40 5.49 -27.64
CA ARG A 379 -5.07 5.24 -28.22
C ARG A 379 -5.19 4.59 -29.60
N LEU A 380 -4.16 4.75 -30.45
CA LEU A 380 -4.12 4.09 -31.77
C LEU A 380 -4.34 2.59 -31.67
N ARG A 381 -3.69 1.92 -30.70
CA ARG A 381 -3.91 0.48 -30.44
C ARG A 381 -5.36 0.18 -30.06
N GLU A 382 -5.99 0.99 -29.21
CA GLU A 382 -7.40 0.82 -28.83
C GLU A 382 -8.32 0.97 -30.04
N ARG A 383 -8.05 1.94 -30.93
CA ARG A 383 -8.79 2.15 -32.18
C ARG A 383 -8.67 0.96 -33.13
N LEU A 384 -7.45 0.47 -33.36
CA LEU A 384 -7.21 -0.69 -34.23
C LEU A 384 -7.87 -1.95 -33.68
N THR A 385 -7.73 -2.22 -32.38
CA THR A 385 -8.38 -3.37 -31.73
C THR A 385 -9.90 -3.28 -31.82
N ARG A 386 -10.51 -2.10 -31.63
CA ARG A 386 -11.96 -1.91 -31.78
C ARG A 386 -12.42 -2.09 -33.22
N ALA A 387 -11.69 -1.54 -34.19
CA ALA A 387 -12.01 -1.72 -35.62
C ALA A 387 -11.94 -3.20 -36.02
N ALA A 388 -10.92 -3.91 -35.56
CA ALA A 388 -10.78 -5.35 -35.77
C ALA A 388 -11.97 -6.14 -35.20
N LEU A 389 -12.40 -5.80 -33.99
CA LEU A 389 -13.51 -6.48 -33.31
C LEU A 389 -14.90 -6.06 -33.82
N ARG A 390 -15.02 -4.92 -34.51
CA ARG A 390 -16.26 -4.51 -35.17
C ARG A 390 -16.52 -5.29 -36.47
N HIS A 391 -15.47 -5.79 -37.11
CA HIS A 391 -15.54 -6.60 -38.33
C HIS A 391 -14.74 -7.91 -38.18
N PRO A 392 -15.11 -8.78 -37.22
CA PRO A 392 -14.29 -9.93 -36.85
C PRO A 392 -14.12 -10.92 -37.99
N THR A 393 -15.18 -11.14 -38.78
CA THR A 393 -15.17 -12.05 -39.94
C THR A 393 -14.23 -11.57 -41.04
N LEU A 394 -14.34 -10.29 -41.41
CA LEU A 394 -13.51 -9.68 -42.46
C LEU A 394 -12.03 -9.66 -42.03
N VAL A 395 -11.76 -9.32 -40.77
CA VAL A 395 -10.38 -9.26 -40.26
C VAL A 395 -9.78 -10.66 -40.16
N TYR A 396 -10.54 -11.64 -39.65
CA TYR A 396 -10.07 -13.02 -39.53
C TYR A 396 -9.80 -13.63 -40.92
N LEU A 397 -10.80 -13.63 -41.81
CA LEU A 397 -10.68 -14.22 -43.14
C LEU A 397 -9.70 -13.43 -44.03
N GLY A 398 -9.68 -12.11 -43.89
CA GLY A 398 -8.75 -11.24 -44.62
C GLY A 398 -7.30 -11.50 -44.23
N THR A 399 -7.01 -11.57 -42.93
CA THR A 399 -5.65 -11.87 -42.43
C THR A 399 -5.23 -13.28 -42.79
N PHE A 400 -6.12 -14.26 -42.63
CA PHE A 400 -5.89 -15.65 -43.06
C PHE A 400 -5.56 -15.75 -44.55
N SER A 401 -6.36 -15.11 -45.39
CA SER A 401 -6.18 -15.12 -46.85
C SER A 401 -4.88 -14.44 -47.25
N LEU A 402 -4.59 -13.27 -46.67
CA LEU A 402 -3.37 -12.51 -46.94
C LEU A 402 -2.12 -13.31 -46.54
N LEU A 403 -2.14 -13.94 -45.37
CA LEU A 403 -1.03 -14.74 -44.87
C LEU A 403 -0.82 -16.00 -45.70
N THR A 404 -1.91 -16.67 -46.11
CA THR A 404 -1.85 -17.83 -47.00
C THR A 404 -1.24 -17.45 -48.35
N VAL A 405 -1.73 -16.37 -48.98
CA VAL A 405 -1.18 -15.86 -50.25
C VAL A 405 0.29 -15.47 -50.11
N PHE A 406 0.65 -14.81 -49.00
CA PHE A 406 2.03 -14.41 -48.73
C PHE A 406 2.98 -15.62 -48.62
N LEU A 407 2.59 -16.64 -47.85
CA LEU A 407 3.37 -17.87 -47.69
C LEU A 407 3.48 -18.64 -49.01
N THR A 408 2.38 -18.79 -49.76
CA THR A 408 2.40 -19.40 -51.08
C THR A 408 3.28 -18.62 -52.06
N ALA A 409 3.21 -17.29 -52.07
CA ALA A 409 4.05 -16.44 -52.92
C ALA A 409 5.55 -16.61 -52.59
N LEU A 410 5.91 -16.75 -51.31
CA LEU A 410 7.28 -16.99 -50.89
C LEU A 410 7.81 -18.35 -51.37
N LEU A 411 6.98 -19.39 -51.32
CA LEU A 411 7.29 -20.72 -51.84
C LEU A 411 7.44 -20.71 -53.38
N VAL A 412 6.55 -20.01 -54.10
CA VAL A 412 6.64 -19.85 -55.55
C VAL A 412 7.89 -19.06 -55.95
N LEU A 413 8.24 -18.01 -55.20
CA LEU A 413 9.46 -17.23 -55.44
C LEU A 413 10.72 -18.10 -55.26
N PHE A 414 10.71 -19.02 -54.28
CA PHE A 414 11.78 -19.99 -54.10
C PHE A 414 11.89 -20.93 -55.32
N ALA A 415 10.77 -21.47 -55.81
CA ALA A 415 10.73 -22.30 -57.01
C ALA A 415 11.21 -21.55 -58.27
N TYR A 416 10.86 -20.27 -58.40
CA TYR A 416 11.34 -19.40 -59.48
C TYR A 416 12.87 -19.24 -59.43
N ARG A 417 13.44 -18.96 -58.25
CA ARG A 417 14.90 -18.87 -58.08
C ARG A 417 15.64 -20.19 -58.30
N ALA A 418 14.96 -21.31 -58.10
CA ALA A 418 15.49 -22.63 -58.44
C ALA A 418 15.43 -22.96 -59.94
N GLY A 419 14.94 -22.05 -60.78
CA GLY A 419 14.89 -22.23 -62.24
C GLY A 419 13.71 -23.08 -62.75
N ALA A 420 12.63 -23.21 -61.97
CA ALA A 420 11.45 -23.97 -62.39
C ALA A 420 10.79 -23.34 -63.64
N GLY A 421 10.16 -24.16 -64.48
CA GLY A 421 9.30 -23.68 -65.57
C GLY A 421 7.92 -23.23 -65.08
N LEU A 422 7.23 -22.38 -65.85
CA LEU A 422 5.90 -21.83 -65.49
C LEU A 422 4.87 -22.90 -65.09
N GLY A 423 4.80 -24.02 -65.81
CA GLY A 423 3.87 -25.11 -65.48
C GLY A 423 4.14 -25.77 -64.13
N ILE A 424 5.43 -25.95 -63.78
CA ILE A 424 5.84 -26.52 -62.49
C ILE A 424 5.51 -25.54 -61.36
N MET A 425 5.69 -24.23 -61.58
CA MET A 425 5.32 -23.22 -60.58
C MET A 425 3.83 -23.21 -60.27
N VAL A 426 2.95 -23.38 -61.27
CA VAL A 426 1.50 -23.42 -61.06
C VAL A 426 1.09 -24.65 -60.25
N VAL A 427 1.61 -25.83 -60.61
CA VAL A 427 1.35 -27.07 -59.87
C VAL A 427 1.90 -26.97 -58.44
N PHE A 428 3.10 -26.43 -58.28
CA PHE A 428 3.70 -26.21 -56.97
C PHE A 428 2.90 -25.22 -56.11
N ALA A 429 2.42 -24.12 -56.70
CA ALA A 429 1.55 -23.15 -56.02
C ALA A 429 0.28 -23.83 -55.48
N LEU A 430 -0.41 -24.61 -56.32
CA LEU A 430 -1.63 -25.33 -55.94
C LEU A 430 -1.38 -26.35 -54.82
N LEU A 431 -0.31 -27.15 -54.92
CA LEU A 431 0.05 -28.12 -53.88
C LEU A 431 0.49 -27.44 -52.58
N SER A 432 1.20 -26.32 -52.68
CA SER A 432 1.69 -25.55 -51.54
C SER A 432 0.59 -24.79 -50.79
N LEU A 433 -0.57 -24.58 -51.42
CA LEU A 433 -1.68 -23.86 -50.79
C LEU A 433 -2.16 -24.56 -49.51
N ILE A 434 -2.18 -25.90 -49.51
CA ILE A 434 -2.61 -26.70 -48.35
C ILE A 434 -1.67 -26.45 -47.14
N PRO A 435 -0.37 -26.75 -47.20
CA PRO A 435 0.53 -26.52 -46.06
C PRO A 435 0.70 -25.03 -45.72
N ALA A 436 0.62 -24.12 -46.71
CA ALA A 436 0.66 -22.68 -46.46
C ALA A 436 -0.56 -22.20 -45.67
N SER A 437 -1.75 -22.72 -45.98
CA SER A 437 -2.98 -22.37 -45.26
C SER A 437 -2.99 -22.90 -43.82
N ASP A 438 -2.46 -24.10 -43.58
CA ASP A 438 -2.37 -24.67 -42.23
C ASP A 438 -1.38 -23.85 -41.36
N LEU A 439 -0.22 -23.50 -41.91
CA LEU A 439 0.73 -22.63 -41.24
C LEU A 439 0.15 -21.22 -40.99
N ALA A 440 -0.57 -20.66 -41.96
CA ALA A 440 -1.24 -19.38 -41.80
C ALA A 440 -2.28 -19.42 -40.67
N LEU A 441 -3.05 -20.50 -40.57
CA LEU A 441 -4.04 -20.69 -39.52
C LEU A 441 -3.39 -20.83 -38.14
N ALA A 442 -2.28 -21.57 -38.04
CA ALA A 442 -1.52 -21.70 -36.80
C ALA A 442 -0.96 -20.36 -36.31
N ILE A 443 -0.33 -19.58 -37.21
CA ILE A 443 0.19 -18.24 -36.90
C ILE A 443 -0.96 -17.31 -36.48
N LEU A 444 -2.06 -17.30 -37.23
CA LEU A 444 -3.21 -16.44 -36.95
C LEU A 444 -3.82 -16.76 -35.57
N ASN A 445 -4.01 -18.03 -35.23
CA ASN A 445 -4.56 -18.43 -33.94
C ASN A 445 -3.60 -18.06 -32.79
N TRP A 446 -2.30 -18.23 -33.00
CA TRP A 446 -1.28 -17.80 -32.04
C TRP A 446 -1.29 -16.27 -31.84
N ASP A 447 -1.34 -15.51 -32.92
CA ASP A 447 -1.41 -14.05 -32.88
C ASP A 447 -2.70 -13.58 -32.17
N ILE A 448 -3.85 -14.17 -32.49
CA ILE A 448 -5.13 -13.79 -31.88
C ILE A 448 -5.09 -13.99 -30.36
N THR A 449 -4.56 -15.12 -29.89
CA THR A 449 -4.49 -15.43 -28.45
C THR A 449 -3.54 -14.52 -27.68
N HIS A 450 -2.51 -13.96 -28.32
CA HIS A 450 -1.56 -13.03 -27.71
C HIS A 450 -2.00 -11.55 -27.83
N LEU A 451 -2.68 -11.19 -28.92
CA LEU A 451 -3.08 -9.81 -29.22
C LEU A 451 -4.40 -9.42 -28.54
N PHE A 452 -5.35 -10.34 -28.46
CA PHE A 452 -6.67 -10.10 -27.89
C PHE A 452 -6.76 -10.71 -26.49
N LYS A 453 -6.91 -9.83 -25.49
CA LYS A 453 -7.19 -10.29 -24.13
C LYS A 453 -8.57 -10.97 -24.08
N PRO A 454 -8.70 -12.11 -23.39
CA PRO A 454 -9.99 -12.74 -23.13
C PRO A 454 -10.98 -11.73 -22.54
N ARG A 455 -12.22 -11.74 -23.05
CA ARG A 455 -13.32 -10.93 -22.53
C ARG A 455 -14.17 -11.83 -21.64
N PRO A 456 -13.96 -11.86 -20.30
CA PRO A 456 -14.85 -12.61 -19.43
C PRO A 456 -16.27 -12.06 -19.58
N LEU A 457 -17.26 -12.95 -19.65
CA LEU A 457 -18.65 -12.53 -19.60
C LEU A 457 -18.95 -11.97 -18.20
N PRO A 458 -19.74 -10.88 -18.10
CA PRO A 458 -20.27 -10.41 -16.82
C PRO A 458 -20.95 -11.55 -16.06
N LYS A 459 -20.67 -11.67 -14.77
CA LYS A 459 -21.22 -12.73 -13.91
C LYS A 459 -22.00 -12.13 -12.76
N LEU A 460 -23.07 -12.83 -12.38
CA LEU A 460 -23.76 -12.59 -11.12
C LEU A 460 -23.02 -13.29 -9.99
N ASP A 461 -23.08 -12.70 -8.81
CA ASP A 461 -22.57 -13.27 -7.57
C ASP A 461 -23.59 -14.28 -7.02
N ALA A 462 -23.34 -15.56 -7.30
CA ALA A 462 -24.15 -16.66 -6.79
C ALA A 462 -23.60 -17.23 -5.46
N ALA A 463 -22.68 -16.54 -4.77
CA ALA A 463 -22.08 -17.05 -3.53
C ALA A 463 -23.11 -17.31 -2.41
N ARG A 464 -24.26 -16.61 -2.42
CA ARG A 464 -25.35 -16.78 -1.45
C ARG A 464 -26.52 -17.61 -2.00
N GLY A 465 -26.37 -18.25 -3.17
CA GLY A 465 -27.42 -19.00 -3.86
C GLY A 465 -27.85 -18.36 -5.17
N ILE A 466 -28.48 -19.15 -6.03
CA ILE A 466 -29.04 -18.69 -7.30
C ILE A 466 -30.40 -18.02 -7.00
N PRO A 467 -30.67 -16.79 -7.48
CA PRO A 467 -31.97 -16.15 -7.33
C PRO A 467 -33.10 -17.03 -7.87
N ALA A 468 -34.26 -17.05 -7.21
CA ALA A 468 -35.41 -17.85 -7.66
C ALA A 468 -35.96 -17.45 -9.03
N GLU A 469 -35.55 -16.28 -9.53
CA GLU A 469 -35.95 -15.71 -10.83
C GLU A 469 -34.95 -16.03 -11.96
N ALA A 470 -33.89 -16.81 -11.69
CA ALA A 470 -32.81 -17.12 -12.65
C ALA A 470 -33.15 -18.23 -13.67
#